data_AF-A0A356DYX5-F1
#
_entry.id   AF-A0A356DYX5-F1
#
_cell.length_a   1.000
_cell.length_b   1.000
_cell.length_c   1.000
_cell.angle_alpha   90.00
_cell.angle_beta   90.00
_cell.angle_gamma   90.00
#
_symmetry.space_group_name_H-M   'P 1'
#
loop_
_entity.id
_entity.type
_entity.pdbx_description
1 polymer ?
#
loop_
_entity_poly.entity_id
_entity_poly.type
_entity_poly.pdbx_seq_one_letter_code
_entity_poly.pdbx_strand_id
1 'polypeptide(L)'
;GQIFIDTWGFLFPDDCEKAADHARMAASVSHDGDGLEGAAFIAAAIAKAFATDDIDAILDAACAQIRSDCTYAKAVGAVRNFHREHPDNWRDCLAYLQKNWGYDRYPGVCHIIPNAGVCIMALLYGRTLSRAVEIATMAGWDTDCNAGNVGSILGVAGNLAAVEEHYRAPLQDILVLSGISGYLNIMDIPSYCKELVALSLKVRNLPVGQELLQKEGEINFDFSLPGSIHGFRVSNPNACSLRNEHGELTMLYDRMVRPQACRLYYKPFYRRSDFDDERYMPVFSPTVYPGQTVSLRYRLEKFSGESVLIS
;
A
#
# COMPACT_ATOMS: atom_id res chain seq x y z
N GLY A 1 -12.11 -8.61 8.81
CA GLY A 1 -10.95 -9.08 9.59
C GLY A 1 -9.67 -8.81 8.86
N GLN A 2 -9.45 -9.44 7.70
CA GLN A 2 -8.15 -9.40 7.00
C GLN A 2 -7.80 -8.08 6.26
N ILE A 3 -8.76 -7.21 5.96
CA ILE A 3 -8.57 -6.11 4.98
C ILE A 3 -7.95 -4.83 5.56
N PHE A 4 -7.86 -4.70 6.88
CA PHE A 4 -7.42 -3.47 7.57
C PHE A 4 -6.31 -3.72 8.59
N ILE A 5 -5.59 -4.85 8.47
CA ILE A 5 -4.62 -5.29 9.48
C ILE A 5 -3.17 -5.20 9.01
N ASP A 6 -2.93 -4.84 7.75
CA ASP A 6 -1.62 -4.82 7.10
C ASP A 6 -0.56 -4.08 7.93
N THR A 7 -0.98 -2.97 8.55
CA THR A 7 -0.16 -2.17 9.47
C THR A 7 0.50 -3.01 10.57
N TRP A 8 -0.18 -4.02 11.11
CA TRP A 8 0.41 -4.88 12.15
C TRP A 8 1.52 -5.78 11.60
N GLY A 9 1.44 -6.20 10.34
CA GLY A 9 2.56 -6.86 9.66
C GLY A 9 3.75 -5.93 9.46
N PHE A 10 3.50 -4.67 9.06
CA PHE A 10 4.56 -3.66 8.87
C PHE A 10 5.26 -3.28 10.18
N LEU A 11 4.56 -3.28 11.31
CA LEU A 11 5.12 -2.91 12.60
C LEU A 11 6.07 -3.98 13.18
N PHE A 12 5.91 -5.24 12.79
CA PHE A 12 6.62 -6.39 13.35
C PHE A 12 7.35 -7.21 12.27
N PRO A 13 8.34 -6.62 11.56
CA PRO A 13 9.05 -7.32 10.49
C PRO A 13 9.75 -8.58 11.00
N ASP A 14 9.50 -9.71 10.33
CA ASP A 14 9.90 -11.10 10.67
C ASP A 14 9.46 -11.61 12.05
N ASP A 15 8.58 -10.91 12.75
CA ASP A 15 7.99 -11.33 14.04
C ASP A 15 6.50 -11.67 13.84
N CYS A 16 6.27 -12.85 13.25
CA CYS A 16 4.95 -13.32 12.83
C CYS A 16 3.96 -13.47 13.99
N GLU A 17 4.45 -13.88 15.17
CA GLU A 17 3.63 -14.08 16.37
C GLU A 17 3.08 -12.75 16.86
N LYS A 18 3.94 -11.73 17.04
CA LYS A 18 3.47 -10.40 17.45
C LYS A 18 2.56 -9.76 16.42
N ALA A 19 2.88 -9.88 15.13
CA ALA A 19 2.03 -9.38 14.06
C ALA A 19 0.62 -10.00 14.15
N ALA A 20 0.54 -11.33 14.31
CA ALA A 20 -0.72 -12.05 14.42
C ALA A 20 -1.53 -11.66 15.66
N ASP A 21 -0.89 -11.56 16.83
CA ASP A 21 -1.57 -11.24 18.08
C ASP A 21 -2.15 -9.83 18.09
N HIS A 22 -1.38 -8.84 17.60
CA HIS A 22 -1.88 -7.48 17.46
C HIS A 22 -3.01 -7.39 16.43
N ALA A 23 -2.90 -8.11 15.31
CA ALA A 23 -3.95 -8.15 14.30
C ALA A 23 -5.25 -8.77 14.82
N ARG A 24 -5.18 -9.85 15.62
CA ARG A 24 -6.37 -10.42 16.30
C ARG A 24 -7.01 -9.43 17.24
N MET A 25 -6.20 -8.78 18.06
CA MET A 25 -6.70 -7.80 19.01
C MET A 25 -7.43 -6.67 18.29
N ALA A 26 -6.85 -6.12 17.23
CA ALA A 26 -7.49 -5.09 16.41
C ALA A 26 -8.77 -5.59 15.73
N ALA A 27 -8.75 -6.79 15.15
CA ALA A 27 -9.91 -7.36 14.46
C ALA A 27 -11.07 -7.67 15.43
N SER A 28 -10.79 -8.05 16.68
CA SER A 28 -11.79 -8.39 17.70
C SER A 28 -12.73 -7.26 18.09
N VAL A 29 -12.40 -6.02 17.73
CA VAL A 29 -13.28 -4.86 17.93
C VAL A 29 -14.56 -4.98 17.09
N SER A 30 -14.50 -5.67 15.94
CA SER A 30 -15.63 -5.74 14.99
C SER A 30 -15.89 -7.13 14.40
N HIS A 31 -14.98 -8.09 14.59
CA HIS A 31 -15.07 -9.43 14.01
C HIS A 31 -14.81 -10.51 15.06
N ASP A 32 -15.27 -11.73 14.79
CA ASP A 32 -15.04 -12.92 15.58
C ASP A 32 -14.65 -14.11 14.68
N GLY A 33 -14.45 -15.29 15.28
CA GLY A 33 -14.25 -16.55 14.57
C GLY A 33 -13.12 -16.53 13.53
N ASP A 34 -13.40 -17.06 12.33
CA ASP A 34 -12.45 -17.05 11.19
C ASP A 34 -12.05 -15.64 10.76
N GLY A 35 -12.79 -14.59 11.15
CA GLY A 35 -12.41 -13.20 10.95
C GLY A 35 -11.14 -12.81 11.71
N LEU A 36 -10.91 -13.38 12.90
CA LEU A 36 -9.70 -13.20 13.69
C LEU A 36 -8.53 -14.05 13.14
N GLU A 37 -8.83 -15.26 12.69
CA GLU A 37 -7.82 -16.13 12.07
C GLU A 37 -7.29 -15.52 10.77
N GLY A 38 -8.16 -14.99 9.91
CA GLY A 38 -7.74 -14.32 8.69
C GLY A 38 -6.94 -13.04 8.94
N ALA A 39 -7.27 -12.31 10.03
CA ALA A 39 -6.49 -11.15 10.45
C ALA A 39 -5.06 -11.55 10.87
N ALA A 40 -4.96 -12.58 11.72
CA ALA A 40 -3.68 -13.13 12.16
C ALA A 40 -2.83 -13.62 10.97
N PHE A 41 -3.46 -14.36 10.06
CA PHE A 41 -2.83 -14.95 8.89
C PHE A 41 -2.19 -13.88 8.00
N ILE A 42 -2.96 -12.87 7.57
CA ILE A 42 -2.44 -11.84 6.64
C ILE A 42 -1.35 -11.00 7.32
N ALA A 43 -1.50 -10.62 8.59
CA ALA A 43 -0.47 -9.86 9.30
C ALA A 43 0.84 -10.65 9.43
N ALA A 44 0.75 -11.94 9.75
CA ALA A 44 1.90 -12.83 9.82
C ALA A 44 2.57 -13.05 8.45
N ALA A 45 1.78 -13.15 7.38
CA ALA A 45 2.30 -13.26 6.02
C ALA A 45 3.11 -12.01 5.62
N ILE A 46 2.57 -10.82 5.88
CA ILE A 46 3.24 -9.54 5.63
C ILE A 46 4.52 -9.43 6.49
N ALA A 47 4.44 -9.79 7.78
CA ALA A 47 5.61 -9.80 8.66
C ALA A 47 6.70 -10.72 8.11
N LYS A 48 6.34 -11.93 7.66
CA LYS A 48 7.31 -12.88 7.11
C LYS A 48 7.94 -12.42 5.80
N ALA A 49 7.17 -11.71 4.97
CA ALA A 49 7.63 -11.20 3.68
C ALA A 49 8.84 -10.25 3.79
N PHE A 50 9.08 -9.63 4.96
CA PHE A 50 10.32 -8.85 5.17
C PHE A 50 11.60 -9.69 5.15
N ALA A 51 11.50 -11.00 5.37
CA ALA A 51 12.64 -11.91 5.46
C ALA A 51 12.81 -12.83 4.25
N THR A 52 11.79 -12.95 3.38
CA THR A 52 11.82 -13.88 2.24
C THR A 52 10.79 -13.50 1.19
N ASP A 53 11.09 -13.84 -0.07
CA ASP A 53 10.19 -13.79 -1.22
C ASP A 53 9.62 -15.18 -1.59
N ASP A 54 9.95 -16.22 -0.83
CA ASP A 54 9.39 -17.56 -1.02
C ASP A 54 7.94 -17.62 -0.52
N ILE A 55 7.02 -17.71 -1.47
CA ILE A 55 5.58 -17.78 -1.19
C ILE A 55 5.22 -18.95 -0.28
N ASP A 56 5.82 -20.13 -0.47
CA ASP A 56 5.49 -21.28 0.38
C ASP A 56 5.97 -21.04 1.82
N ALA A 57 7.16 -20.45 2.02
CA ALA A 57 7.65 -20.09 3.34
C ALA A 57 6.79 -19.02 4.03
N ILE A 58 6.31 -18.03 3.29
CA ILE A 58 5.37 -17.00 3.80
C ILE A 58 4.07 -17.66 4.24
N LEU A 59 3.49 -18.53 3.40
CA LEU A 59 2.24 -19.22 3.69
C LEU A 59 2.37 -20.17 4.90
N ASP A 60 3.49 -20.89 5.01
CA ASP A 60 3.78 -21.77 6.13
C ASP A 60 3.86 -21.00 7.46
N ALA A 61 4.59 -19.86 7.46
CA ALA A 61 4.72 -19.01 8.65
C ALA A 61 3.36 -18.42 9.08
N ALA A 62 2.54 -17.99 8.12
CA ALA A 62 1.20 -17.48 8.38
C ALA A 62 0.24 -18.56 8.88
N CYS A 63 0.27 -19.76 8.29
CA CYS A 63 -0.51 -20.92 8.76
C CYS A 63 -0.14 -21.33 10.19
N ALA A 64 1.14 -21.22 10.57
CA ALA A 64 1.59 -21.53 11.92
C ALA A 64 0.99 -20.61 12.99
N GLN A 65 0.50 -19.43 12.60
CA GLN A 65 -0.14 -18.52 13.55
C GLN A 65 -1.60 -18.86 13.80
N ILE A 66 -2.32 -19.53 12.90
CA ILE A 66 -3.76 -19.78 13.03
C ILE A 66 -4.07 -21.18 13.55
N ARG A 67 -5.29 -21.39 14.09
CA ARG A 67 -5.72 -22.73 14.49
C ARG A 67 -5.84 -23.65 13.28
N SER A 68 -5.18 -24.81 13.32
CA SER A 68 -5.12 -25.74 12.19
C SER A 68 -6.47 -26.35 11.79
N ASP A 69 -7.46 -26.35 12.69
CA ASP A 69 -8.79 -26.91 12.48
C ASP A 69 -9.84 -25.87 12.05
N CYS A 70 -9.48 -24.57 11.99
CA CYS A 70 -10.40 -23.52 11.58
C CYS A 70 -10.75 -23.61 10.08
N THR A 71 -11.83 -22.95 9.68
CA THR A 71 -12.31 -22.97 8.29
C THR A 71 -11.31 -22.29 7.38
N TYR A 72 -10.68 -21.21 7.85
CA TYR A 72 -9.65 -20.48 7.12
C TYR A 72 -8.47 -21.39 6.75
N ALA A 73 -7.90 -22.11 7.72
CA ALA A 73 -6.80 -23.04 7.50
C ALA A 73 -7.17 -24.15 6.49
N LYS A 74 -8.40 -24.66 6.54
CA LYS A 74 -8.90 -25.65 5.59
C LYS A 74 -8.99 -25.09 4.16
N ALA A 75 -9.43 -23.83 4.00
CA ALA A 75 -9.47 -23.18 2.68
C ALA A 75 -8.06 -22.99 2.11
N VAL A 76 -7.11 -22.52 2.93
CA VAL A 76 -5.69 -22.41 2.53
C VAL A 76 -5.13 -23.76 2.09
N GLY A 77 -5.35 -24.81 2.90
CA GLY A 77 -4.91 -26.17 2.57
C GLY A 77 -5.53 -26.71 1.28
N ALA A 78 -6.83 -26.46 1.05
CA ALA A 78 -7.53 -26.87 -0.16
C ALA A 78 -6.91 -26.24 -1.42
N VAL A 79 -6.62 -24.93 -1.39
CA VAL A 79 -5.99 -24.23 -2.52
C VAL A 79 -4.56 -24.71 -2.75
N ARG A 80 -3.75 -24.87 -1.68
CA ARG A 80 -2.37 -25.37 -1.81
C ARG A 80 -2.31 -26.78 -2.39
N ASN A 81 -3.23 -27.65 -1.97
CA ASN A 81 -3.34 -29.01 -2.51
C ASN A 81 -3.76 -28.97 -3.98
N PHE A 82 -4.77 -28.17 -4.33
CA PHE A 82 -5.22 -28.03 -5.72
C PHE A 82 -4.09 -27.50 -6.62
N HIS A 83 -3.37 -26.46 -6.20
CA HIS A 83 -2.23 -25.91 -6.95
C HIS A 83 -1.13 -26.94 -7.17
N ARG A 84 -0.87 -27.84 -6.21
CA ARG A 84 0.13 -28.91 -6.36
C ARG A 84 -0.26 -29.91 -7.45
N GLU A 85 -1.55 -30.21 -7.59
CA GLU A 85 -2.08 -31.12 -8.62
C GLU A 85 -2.26 -30.42 -9.97
N HIS A 86 -2.51 -29.11 -9.96
CA HIS A 86 -2.84 -28.29 -11.13
C HIS A 86 -2.07 -26.95 -11.15
N PRO A 87 -0.74 -26.95 -11.31
CA PRO A 87 0.09 -25.75 -11.09
C PRO A 87 -0.04 -24.67 -12.16
N ASP A 88 -0.53 -24.99 -13.35
CA ASP A 88 -0.38 -24.11 -14.52
C ASP A 88 -1.58 -23.19 -14.79
N ASN A 89 -2.76 -23.52 -14.27
CA ASN A 89 -4.00 -22.81 -14.61
C ASN A 89 -4.81 -22.37 -13.39
N TRP A 90 -4.62 -21.11 -13.00
CA TRP A 90 -5.37 -20.50 -11.90
C TRP A 90 -6.89 -20.47 -12.13
N ARG A 91 -7.37 -20.50 -13.38
CA ARG A 91 -8.82 -20.51 -13.66
C ARG A 91 -9.48 -21.82 -13.25
N ASP A 92 -8.75 -22.93 -13.30
CA ASP A 92 -9.24 -24.21 -12.81
C ASP A 92 -9.35 -24.17 -11.28
N CYS A 93 -8.38 -23.53 -10.61
CA CYS A 93 -8.45 -23.29 -9.17
C CYS A 93 -9.60 -22.35 -8.78
N LEU A 94 -9.88 -21.32 -9.58
CA LEU A 94 -11.04 -20.45 -9.38
C LEU A 94 -12.35 -21.23 -9.52
N ALA A 95 -12.49 -22.06 -10.56
CA ALA A 95 -13.67 -22.90 -10.74
C ALA A 95 -13.83 -23.89 -9.57
N TYR A 96 -12.73 -24.44 -9.06
CA TYR A 96 -12.72 -25.25 -7.85
C TYR A 96 -13.19 -24.47 -6.62
N LEU A 97 -12.68 -23.25 -6.40
CA LEU A 97 -13.12 -22.37 -5.31
C LEU A 97 -14.62 -22.03 -5.43
N GLN A 98 -15.10 -21.69 -6.62
CA GLN A 98 -16.51 -21.45 -6.91
C GLN A 98 -17.40 -22.64 -6.56
N LYS A 99 -16.95 -23.85 -6.87
CA LYS A 99 -17.70 -25.08 -6.62
C LYS A 99 -17.66 -25.54 -5.16
N ASN A 100 -16.63 -25.21 -4.39
CA ASN A 100 -16.41 -25.82 -3.08
C ASN A 100 -16.36 -24.82 -1.91
N TRP A 101 -16.09 -23.55 -2.19
CA TRP A 101 -15.81 -22.49 -1.21
C TRP A 101 -16.49 -21.15 -1.53
N GLY A 102 -17.34 -21.10 -2.56
CA GLY A 102 -17.97 -19.86 -3.01
C GLY A 102 -18.94 -19.21 -2.02
N TYR A 103 -19.31 -17.96 -2.29
CA TYR A 103 -20.18 -17.15 -1.43
C TYR A 103 -21.53 -17.79 -1.11
N ASP A 104 -22.04 -18.65 -1.98
CA ASP A 104 -23.28 -19.42 -1.74
C ASP A 104 -23.20 -20.39 -0.55
N ARG A 105 -21.99 -20.65 -0.01
CA ARG A 105 -21.76 -21.53 1.15
C ARG A 105 -21.66 -20.79 2.49
N TYR A 106 -21.62 -19.46 2.47
CA TYR A 106 -21.39 -18.65 3.66
C TYR A 106 -22.37 -17.48 3.75
N PRO A 107 -22.77 -17.04 4.95
CA PRO A 107 -23.61 -15.87 5.08
C PRO A 107 -22.86 -14.58 4.71
N GLY A 108 -23.58 -13.60 4.17
CA GLY A 108 -23.02 -12.30 3.80
C GLY A 108 -22.57 -12.19 2.35
N VAL A 109 -22.15 -10.99 1.94
CA VAL A 109 -21.87 -10.64 0.53
C VAL A 109 -20.39 -10.83 0.18
N CYS A 110 -19.48 -10.52 1.12
CA CYS A 110 -18.02 -10.62 0.96
C CYS A 110 -17.44 -11.46 2.11
N HIS A 111 -17.77 -12.75 2.15
CA HIS A 111 -17.34 -13.61 3.24
C HIS A 111 -15.83 -13.93 3.16
N ILE A 112 -15.16 -13.94 4.33
CA ILE A 112 -13.70 -14.03 4.42
C ILE A 112 -13.11 -15.33 3.86
N ILE A 113 -13.84 -16.44 3.93
CA ILE A 113 -13.33 -17.77 3.52
C ILE A 113 -13.10 -17.88 2.00
N PRO A 114 -14.08 -17.57 1.13
CA PRO A 114 -13.85 -17.50 -0.31
C PRO A 114 -12.72 -16.53 -0.67
N ASN A 115 -12.66 -15.37 0.00
CA ASN A 115 -11.61 -14.36 -0.21
C ASN A 115 -10.22 -14.85 0.18
N ALA A 116 -10.09 -15.59 1.29
CA ALA A 116 -8.86 -16.29 1.65
C ALA A 116 -8.42 -17.19 0.50
N GLY A 117 -9.33 -18.02 -0.02
CA GLY A 117 -9.05 -18.89 -1.17
C GLY A 117 -8.51 -18.12 -2.39
N VAL A 118 -9.14 -16.98 -2.73
CA VAL A 118 -8.68 -16.12 -3.83
C VAL A 118 -7.28 -15.55 -3.55
N CYS A 119 -7.00 -15.08 -2.34
CA CYS A 119 -5.69 -14.55 -1.96
C CYS A 119 -4.59 -15.63 -2.10
N ILE A 120 -4.82 -16.84 -1.58
CA ILE A 120 -3.86 -17.94 -1.68
C ILE A 120 -3.63 -18.35 -3.14
N MET A 121 -4.70 -18.44 -3.93
CA MET A 121 -4.62 -18.73 -5.36
C MET A 121 -3.78 -17.67 -6.08
N ALA A 122 -4.06 -16.39 -5.85
CA ALA A 122 -3.34 -15.29 -6.48
C ALA A 122 -1.84 -15.31 -6.11
N LEU A 123 -1.49 -15.58 -4.85
CA LEU A 123 -0.09 -15.69 -4.42
C LEU A 123 0.64 -16.84 -5.12
N LEU A 124 0.05 -18.05 -5.13
CA LEU A 124 0.69 -19.26 -5.69
C LEU A 124 0.88 -19.21 -7.21
N TYR A 125 -0.17 -18.83 -7.94
CA TYR A 125 -0.15 -18.77 -9.40
C TYR A 125 0.43 -17.46 -9.95
N GLY A 126 0.42 -16.39 -9.14
CA GLY A 126 0.88 -15.07 -9.56
C GLY A 126 2.37 -14.86 -9.37
N ARG A 127 2.90 -15.18 -8.18
CA ARG A 127 4.30 -15.07 -7.71
C ARG A 127 4.97 -13.70 -7.80
N THR A 128 4.51 -12.83 -8.69
CA THR A 128 4.93 -11.44 -8.84
C THR A 128 3.76 -10.54 -8.45
N LEU A 129 4.05 -9.34 -7.93
CA LEU A 129 3.03 -8.40 -7.47
C LEU A 129 1.98 -8.13 -8.54
N SER A 130 2.40 -7.72 -9.74
CA SER A 130 1.51 -7.37 -10.84
C SER A 130 0.62 -8.54 -11.23
N ARG A 131 1.22 -9.73 -11.45
CA ARG A 131 0.47 -10.89 -11.89
C ARG A 131 -0.51 -11.40 -10.83
N ALA A 132 -0.12 -11.37 -9.56
CA ALA A 132 -0.98 -11.80 -8.48
C ALA A 132 -2.16 -10.83 -8.26
N VAL A 133 -1.92 -9.52 -8.33
CA VAL A 133 -2.97 -8.48 -8.30
C VAL A 133 -3.94 -8.63 -9.47
N GLU A 134 -3.44 -8.90 -10.68
CA GLU A 134 -4.28 -9.21 -11.85
C GLU A 134 -5.17 -10.44 -11.61
N ILE A 135 -4.60 -11.54 -11.11
CA ILE A 135 -5.35 -12.77 -10.82
C ILE A 135 -6.42 -12.53 -9.75
N ALA A 136 -6.07 -11.85 -8.66
CA ALA A 136 -7.01 -11.52 -7.58
C ALA A 136 -8.16 -10.64 -8.10
N THR A 137 -7.86 -9.67 -8.97
CA THR A 137 -8.85 -8.79 -9.58
C THR A 137 -9.76 -9.56 -10.55
N MET A 138 -9.19 -10.40 -11.42
CA MET A 138 -9.96 -11.19 -12.40
C MET A 138 -10.78 -12.31 -11.76
N ALA A 139 -10.52 -12.69 -10.50
CA ALA A 139 -11.37 -13.63 -9.77
C ALA A 139 -12.80 -13.08 -9.56
N GLY A 140 -12.97 -11.74 -9.60
CA GLY A 140 -14.27 -11.08 -9.62
C GLY A 140 -15.00 -11.04 -8.27
N TRP A 141 -14.38 -11.55 -7.22
CA TRP A 141 -14.89 -11.50 -5.85
C TRP A 141 -14.04 -10.55 -5.01
N ASP A 142 -14.70 -9.59 -4.35
CA ASP A 142 -14.09 -8.64 -3.40
C ASP A 142 -12.71 -8.13 -3.86
N THR A 143 -12.70 -7.60 -5.09
CA THR A 143 -11.49 -7.46 -5.90
C THR A 143 -10.48 -6.50 -5.29
N ASP A 144 -10.94 -5.41 -4.70
CA ASP A 144 -10.13 -4.41 -4.02
C ASP A 144 -9.44 -5.00 -2.79
N CYS A 145 -10.20 -5.71 -1.95
CA CYS A 145 -9.69 -6.33 -0.72
C CYS A 145 -8.66 -7.43 -1.02
N ASN A 146 -8.97 -8.34 -1.95
CA ASN A 146 -8.10 -9.45 -2.30
C ASN A 146 -6.81 -8.94 -2.98
N ALA A 147 -6.93 -8.00 -3.93
CA ALA A 147 -5.77 -7.39 -4.58
C ALA A 147 -4.91 -6.60 -3.58
N GLY A 148 -5.53 -5.87 -2.64
CA GLY A 148 -4.85 -5.13 -1.59
C GLY A 148 -3.99 -6.04 -0.70
N ASN A 149 -4.58 -7.10 -0.14
CA ASN A 149 -3.83 -8.01 0.74
C ASN A 149 -2.69 -8.73 0.01
N VAL A 150 -2.93 -9.22 -1.22
CA VAL A 150 -1.91 -9.89 -2.04
C VAL A 150 -0.80 -8.92 -2.44
N GLY A 151 -1.17 -7.70 -2.87
CA GLY A 151 -0.22 -6.65 -3.23
C GLY A 151 0.64 -6.21 -2.06
N SER A 152 0.08 -6.14 -0.86
CA SER A 152 0.78 -5.83 0.38
C SER A 152 1.87 -6.86 0.71
N ILE A 153 1.52 -8.16 0.70
CA ILE A 153 2.46 -9.26 0.93
C ILE A 153 3.60 -9.25 -0.10
N LEU A 154 3.25 -9.18 -1.39
CA LEU A 154 4.23 -9.27 -2.48
C LEU A 154 5.05 -7.98 -2.64
N GLY A 155 4.49 -6.83 -2.26
CA GLY A 155 5.19 -5.55 -2.25
C GLY A 155 6.28 -5.51 -1.18
N VAL A 156 6.02 -6.10 -0.01
CA VAL A 156 7.06 -6.28 1.01
C VAL A 156 8.11 -7.30 0.54
N ALA A 157 7.68 -8.48 0.10
CA ALA A 157 8.57 -9.55 -0.36
C ALA A 157 9.52 -9.11 -1.48
N GLY A 158 8.98 -8.38 -2.46
CA GLY A 158 9.74 -7.92 -3.63
C GLY A 158 10.35 -6.52 -3.48
N ASN A 159 10.18 -5.88 -2.33
CA ASN A 159 10.59 -4.49 -2.08
C ASN A 159 10.01 -3.49 -3.11
N LEU A 160 10.54 -2.27 -3.13
CA LEU A 160 10.10 -1.22 -4.07
C LEU A 160 10.21 -1.65 -5.55
N ALA A 161 11.17 -2.52 -5.90
CA ALA A 161 11.39 -2.97 -7.27
C ALA A 161 10.25 -3.85 -7.82
N ALA A 162 9.44 -4.47 -6.96
CA ALA A 162 8.29 -5.25 -7.38
C ALA A 162 7.09 -4.41 -7.82
N VAL A 163 7.06 -3.12 -7.47
CA VAL A 163 6.00 -2.20 -7.90
C VAL A 163 6.42 -1.55 -9.21
N GLU A 164 5.84 -2.02 -10.32
CA GLU A 164 6.14 -1.45 -11.63
C GLU A 164 5.74 0.02 -11.74
N GLU A 165 6.54 0.80 -12.47
CA GLU A 165 6.39 2.25 -12.54
C GLU A 165 5.02 2.69 -13.06
N HIS A 166 4.39 1.91 -13.93
CA HIS A 166 3.07 2.25 -14.47
C HIS A 166 1.94 2.13 -13.43
N TYR A 167 2.13 1.38 -12.33
CA TYR A 167 1.23 1.38 -11.18
C TYR A 167 1.57 2.46 -10.17
N ARG A 168 2.86 2.76 -10.00
CA ARG A 168 3.35 3.71 -8.98
C ARG A 168 3.23 5.17 -9.42
N ALA A 169 3.65 5.50 -10.63
CA ALA A 169 3.74 6.87 -11.14
C ALA A 169 2.40 7.65 -11.10
N PRO A 170 1.24 7.04 -11.41
CA PRO A 170 -0.04 7.77 -11.34
C PRO A 170 -0.44 8.23 -9.95
N LEU A 171 0.04 7.57 -8.89
CA LEU A 171 -0.29 7.93 -7.51
C LEU A 171 0.37 9.24 -7.06
N GLN A 172 1.53 9.58 -7.65
CA GLN A 172 2.31 10.77 -7.30
C GLN A 172 2.51 10.91 -5.78
N ASP A 173 2.73 9.81 -5.07
CA ASP A 173 2.88 9.73 -3.62
C ASP A 173 1.68 10.15 -2.75
N ILE A 174 0.53 10.49 -3.33
CA ILE A 174 -0.64 10.92 -2.54
C ILE A 174 -1.72 9.85 -2.54
N LEU A 175 -2.10 9.41 -1.34
CA LEU A 175 -3.31 8.65 -1.10
C LEU A 175 -4.37 9.56 -0.49
N VAL A 176 -5.56 9.52 -1.08
CA VAL A 176 -6.73 10.18 -0.52
C VAL A 176 -7.57 9.11 0.19
N LEU A 177 -7.67 9.25 1.50
CA LEU A 177 -8.38 8.30 2.35
C LEU A 177 -9.78 8.83 2.69
N SER A 178 -10.62 7.94 3.22
CA SER A 178 -11.91 8.32 3.78
C SER A 178 -11.98 7.91 5.25
N GLY A 179 -12.19 8.89 6.10
CA GLY A 179 -12.31 8.75 7.54
C GLY A 179 -12.94 9.99 8.17
N ILE A 180 -13.40 9.88 9.42
CA ILE A 180 -14.02 11.00 10.14
C ILE A 180 -13.00 12.11 10.41
N SER A 181 -11.75 11.72 10.67
CA SER A 181 -10.63 12.62 10.94
C SER A 181 -10.05 13.16 9.64
N GLY A 182 -10.65 14.22 9.10
CA GLY A 182 -10.27 14.77 7.79
C GLY A 182 -8.82 15.21 7.64
N TYR A 183 -8.08 15.41 8.74
CA TYR A 183 -6.65 15.70 8.74
C TYR A 183 -5.77 14.48 8.39
N LEU A 184 -6.30 13.26 8.48
CA LEU A 184 -5.62 12.01 8.08
C LEU A 184 -5.92 11.62 6.63
N ASN A 185 -6.86 12.29 5.98
CA ASN A 185 -7.40 11.86 4.69
C ASN A 185 -6.59 12.33 3.48
N ILE A 186 -5.56 13.13 3.69
CA ILE A 186 -4.57 13.51 2.67
C ILE A 186 -3.24 12.92 3.14
N MET A 187 -2.95 11.69 2.70
CA MET A 187 -1.77 10.95 3.13
C MET A 187 -0.66 11.07 2.07
N ASP A 188 0.51 11.50 2.53
CA ASP A 188 1.76 11.46 1.77
C ASP A 188 2.49 10.14 2.06
N ILE A 189 2.65 9.28 1.05
CA ILE A 189 3.22 7.93 1.19
C ILE A 189 4.63 7.98 1.81
N PRO A 190 5.59 8.81 1.33
CA PRO A 190 6.93 8.87 1.91
C PRO A 190 6.93 9.26 3.39
N SER A 191 6.14 10.26 3.78
CA SER A 191 5.99 10.66 5.18
C SER A 191 5.42 9.54 6.03
N TYR A 192 4.36 8.88 5.54
CA TYR A 192 3.71 7.79 6.25
C TYR A 192 4.62 6.57 6.41
N CYS A 193 5.43 6.23 5.41
CA CYS A 193 6.44 5.17 5.51
C CYS A 193 7.42 5.44 6.67
N LYS A 194 7.89 6.68 6.82
CA LYS A 194 8.78 7.05 7.93
C LYS A 194 8.09 6.99 9.29
N GLU A 195 6.84 7.45 9.35
CA GLU A 195 6.02 7.34 10.56
C GLU A 195 5.85 5.86 10.97
N LEU A 196 5.53 4.98 10.02
CA LEU A 196 5.42 3.55 10.26
C LEU A 196 6.72 2.93 10.76
N VAL A 197 7.87 3.30 10.19
CA VAL A 197 9.18 2.83 10.68
C VAL A 197 9.44 3.33 12.10
N ALA A 198 9.18 4.60 12.40
CA ALA A 198 9.31 5.15 13.75
C ALA A 198 8.43 4.41 14.76
N LEU A 199 7.17 4.12 14.38
CA LEU A 199 6.23 3.35 15.19
C LEU A 199 6.71 1.91 15.40
N SER A 200 7.19 1.23 14.34
CA SER A 200 7.75 -0.12 14.43
C SER A 200 8.91 -0.19 15.43
N LEU A 201 9.87 0.74 15.31
CA LEU A 201 11.00 0.82 16.22
C LEU A 201 10.53 1.04 17.67
N LYS A 202 9.59 1.97 17.87
CA LYS A 202 9.04 2.27 19.19
C LYS A 202 8.34 1.08 19.83
N VAL A 203 7.44 0.39 19.13
CA VAL A 203 6.72 -0.77 19.68
C VAL A 203 7.63 -1.97 19.94
N ARG A 204 8.78 -2.03 19.23
CA ARG A 204 9.82 -3.04 19.42
C ARG A 204 10.88 -2.63 20.44
N ASN A 205 10.72 -1.48 21.12
CA ASN A 205 11.68 -0.91 22.07
C ASN A 205 13.09 -0.71 21.49
N LEU A 206 13.17 -0.31 20.22
CA LEU A 206 14.41 0.01 19.53
C LEU A 206 14.61 1.55 19.45
N PRO A 207 15.86 2.05 19.35
CA PRO A 207 16.12 3.46 19.18
C PRO A 207 15.46 4.03 17.91
N VAL A 208 14.82 5.19 18.03
CA VAL A 208 14.21 5.92 16.91
C VAL A 208 15.16 7.04 16.47
N GLY A 209 15.58 7.01 15.21
CA GLY A 209 16.43 8.04 14.61
C GLY A 209 15.72 9.38 14.49
N GLN A 210 16.46 10.48 14.63
CA GLN A 210 15.91 11.83 14.61
C GLN A 210 15.32 12.18 13.23
N GLU A 211 15.85 11.60 12.17
CA GLU A 211 15.40 11.71 10.77
C GLU A 211 14.02 11.10 10.48
N LEU A 212 13.52 10.26 11.40
CA LEU A 212 12.18 9.66 11.31
C LEU A 212 11.14 10.44 12.13
N LEU A 213 11.57 11.36 13.00
CA LEU A 213 10.67 12.12 13.86
C LEU A 213 10.03 13.26 13.06
N GLN A 214 8.71 13.19 12.90
CA GLN A 214 7.93 14.31 12.40
C GLN A 214 7.44 15.17 13.58
N LYS A 215 7.52 16.48 13.42
CA LYS A 215 7.01 17.43 14.40
C LYS A 215 5.59 17.84 14.01
N GLU A 216 4.67 17.76 14.96
CA GLU A 216 3.28 18.16 14.75
C GLU A 216 3.20 19.62 14.24
N GLY A 217 2.45 19.82 13.16
CA GLY A 217 2.28 21.13 12.50
C GLY A 217 3.41 21.52 11.54
N GLU A 218 4.44 20.68 11.36
CA GLU A 218 5.48 20.86 10.35
C GLU A 218 5.34 19.80 9.26
N ILE A 219 5.55 20.21 8.00
CA ILE A 219 5.65 19.30 6.86
C ILE A 219 7.07 19.37 6.33
N ASN A 220 7.72 18.21 6.25
CA ASN A 220 9.05 18.09 5.69
C ASN A 220 9.01 17.21 4.45
N PHE A 221 9.36 17.80 3.30
CA PHE A 221 9.51 17.09 2.05
C PHE A 221 10.98 16.74 1.84
N ASP A 222 11.40 15.64 2.45
CA ASP A 222 12.73 15.10 2.20
C ASP A 222 12.62 14.03 1.11
N PHE A 223 13.13 14.35 -0.06
CA PHE A 223 13.07 13.49 -1.23
C PHE A 223 14.03 12.29 -1.12
N SER A 224 14.29 11.79 0.09
CA SER A 224 15.28 10.75 0.39
C SER A 224 14.86 9.35 -0.07
N LEU A 225 13.55 9.09 -0.19
CA LEU A 225 13.04 7.81 -0.65
C LEU A 225 13.08 7.72 -2.19
N PRO A 226 13.54 6.61 -2.77
CA PRO A 226 13.67 6.49 -4.22
C PRO A 226 12.35 6.72 -4.97
N GLY A 227 12.36 7.68 -5.89
CA GLY A 227 11.19 8.05 -6.69
C GLY A 227 10.20 8.97 -5.98
N SER A 228 10.44 9.37 -4.72
CA SER A 228 9.49 10.25 -4.02
C SER A 228 9.48 11.67 -4.60
N ILE A 229 8.27 12.17 -4.81
CA ILE A 229 7.96 13.54 -5.21
C ILE A 229 6.95 14.20 -4.26
N HIS A 230 6.50 13.54 -3.19
CA HIS A 230 5.61 14.06 -2.15
C HIS A 230 4.34 14.78 -2.65
N GLY A 231 3.75 14.30 -3.75
CA GLY A 231 2.58 14.95 -4.34
C GLY A 231 2.83 16.31 -4.99
N PHE A 232 4.09 16.70 -5.21
CA PHE A 232 4.39 17.87 -6.00
C PHE A 232 3.92 17.70 -7.44
N ARG A 233 3.45 18.81 -8.02
CA ARG A 233 2.85 18.86 -9.36
C ARG A 233 3.40 20.06 -10.13
N VAL A 234 3.30 19.95 -11.45
CA VAL A 234 3.61 21.02 -12.39
C VAL A 234 2.34 21.55 -13.04
N SER A 235 2.25 22.86 -13.25
CA SER A 235 1.09 23.46 -13.93
C SER A 235 1.09 23.24 -15.45
N ASN A 236 2.22 22.78 -16.02
CA ASN A 236 2.36 22.47 -17.43
C ASN A 236 3.09 21.13 -17.62
N PRO A 237 2.40 19.98 -17.49
CA PRO A 237 3.01 18.66 -17.58
C PRO A 237 3.51 18.30 -18.99
N ASN A 238 3.12 19.07 -20.02
CA ASN A 238 3.61 18.87 -21.39
C ASN A 238 5.02 19.42 -21.59
N ALA A 239 5.39 20.48 -20.84
CA ALA A 239 6.69 21.14 -20.95
C ALA A 239 7.60 20.87 -19.75
N CYS A 240 7.03 20.39 -18.63
CA CYS A 240 7.76 20.13 -17.41
C CYS A 240 7.46 18.74 -16.88
N SER A 241 8.48 18.08 -16.34
CA SER A 241 8.36 16.78 -15.68
C SER A 241 9.04 16.81 -14.32
N LEU A 242 8.55 15.97 -13.40
CA LEU A 242 9.11 15.80 -12.07
C LEU A 242 9.72 14.42 -11.94
N ARG A 243 10.82 14.35 -11.21
CA ARG A 243 11.50 13.10 -10.87
C ARG A 243 12.28 13.27 -9.58
N ASN A 244 12.50 12.15 -8.90
CA ASN A 244 13.44 12.07 -7.79
C ASN A 244 14.82 11.70 -8.36
N GLU A 245 15.81 12.57 -8.17
CA GLU A 245 17.20 12.30 -8.56
C GLU A 245 18.12 12.55 -7.36
N HIS A 246 18.86 11.52 -6.96
CA HIS A 246 19.87 11.62 -5.89
C HIS A 246 19.35 12.20 -4.56
N GLY A 247 18.10 11.91 -4.19
CA GLY A 247 17.52 12.43 -2.95
C GLY A 247 16.93 13.83 -3.07
N GLU A 248 16.73 14.33 -4.30
CA GLU A 248 16.22 15.67 -4.59
C GLU A 248 15.05 15.61 -5.58
N LEU A 249 14.05 16.48 -5.39
CA LEU A 249 13.03 16.73 -6.41
C LEU A 249 13.61 17.56 -7.55
N THR A 250 13.68 16.95 -8.72
CA THR A 250 14.15 17.60 -9.94
C THR A 250 12.97 17.91 -10.85
N MET A 251 12.83 19.18 -11.21
CA MET A 251 11.92 19.63 -12.26
C MET A 251 12.71 19.88 -13.54
N LEU A 252 12.51 19.03 -14.54
CA LEU A 252 13.04 19.29 -15.89
C LEU A 252 12.02 20.11 -16.65
N TYR A 253 12.45 21.23 -17.25
CA TYR A 253 11.67 21.96 -18.24
C TYR A 253 12.40 21.90 -19.59
N ASP A 254 11.71 21.54 -20.66
CA ASP A 254 12.28 21.43 -22.00
C ASP A 254 11.52 22.32 -23.00
N ARG A 255 12.27 23.00 -23.88
CA ARG A 255 11.75 23.81 -25.01
C ARG A 255 10.69 24.87 -24.66
N MET A 256 10.69 25.40 -23.44
CA MET A 256 9.82 26.51 -23.09
C MET A 256 10.23 27.81 -23.82
N VAL A 257 9.26 28.53 -24.35
CA VAL A 257 9.45 29.84 -25.02
C VAL A 257 8.79 30.95 -24.23
N ARG A 258 9.37 32.16 -24.22
CA ARG A 258 8.71 33.30 -23.57
C ARG A 258 7.34 33.57 -24.20
N PRO A 259 6.29 33.89 -23.41
CA PRO A 259 6.26 34.12 -21.97
C PRO A 259 5.77 32.90 -21.16
N GLN A 260 5.97 31.68 -21.66
CA GLN A 260 5.50 30.47 -20.95
C GLN A 260 6.12 30.39 -19.55
N ALA A 261 5.30 29.94 -18.60
CA ALA A 261 5.70 29.71 -17.23
C ALA A 261 5.14 28.36 -16.76
N CYS A 262 5.83 27.75 -15.81
CA CYS A 262 5.38 26.56 -15.12
C CYS A 262 5.50 26.79 -13.62
N ARG A 263 4.47 26.40 -12.86
CA ARG A 263 4.49 26.41 -11.40
C ARG A 263 4.76 25.01 -10.92
N LEU A 264 5.77 24.87 -10.06
CA LEU A 264 5.89 23.74 -9.14
C LEU A 264 5.00 24.04 -7.94
N TYR A 265 4.06 23.14 -7.60
CA TYR A 265 3.14 23.35 -6.49
C TYR A 265 2.82 22.05 -5.77
N TYR A 266 2.54 22.18 -4.47
CA TYR A 266 1.93 21.15 -3.64
C TYR A 266 0.45 21.49 -3.44
N LYS A 267 -0.43 20.50 -3.49
CA LYS A 267 -1.89 20.70 -3.27
C LYS A 267 -2.23 20.33 -1.83
N PRO A 268 -2.38 21.30 -0.91
CA PRO A 268 -2.55 21.01 0.52
C PRO A 268 -3.99 20.65 0.91
N PHE A 269 -4.93 20.70 -0.03
CA PHE A 269 -6.34 20.51 0.26
C PHE A 269 -7.09 20.00 -0.97
N TYR A 270 -8.05 19.10 -0.74
CA TYR A 270 -8.93 18.54 -1.75
C TYR A 270 -10.39 18.82 -1.44
N ARG A 271 -11.19 18.91 -2.48
CA ARG A 271 -12.64 19.05 -2.47
C ARG A 271 -13.26 17.81 -3.10
N ARG A 272 -14.54 17.56 -2.81
CA ARG A 272 -15.29 16.47 -3.46
C ARG A 272 -15.27 16.54 -4.98
N SER A 273 -15.30 17.75 -5.54
CA SER A 273 -15.22 17.99 -6.98
C SER A 273 -13.86 17.64 -7.61
N ASP A 274 -12.85 17.27 -6.81
CA ASP A 274 -11.55 16.83 -7.30
C ASP A 274 -11.51 15.33 -7.62
N PHE A 275 -12.61 14.59 -7.40
CA PHE A 275 -12.68 13.13 -7.55
C PHE A 275 -13.78 12.71 -8.52
N ASP A 276 -13.54 11.63 -9.26
CA ASP A 276 -14.50 11.04 -10.21
C ASP A 276 -15.57 10.19 -9.52
N ASP A 277 -15.29 9.66 -8.32
CA ASP A 277 -16.22 8.93 -7.45
C ASP A 277 -16.12 9.47 -6.02
N GLU A 278 -17.26 9.68 -5.37
CA GLU A 278 -17.38 10.14 -3.98
C GLU A 278 -18.16 9.17 -3.09
N ARG A 279 -18.17 7.87 -3.41
CA ARG A 279 -18.88 6.81 -2.67
C ARG A 279 -18.76 6.89 -1.15
N TYR A 280 -17.61 7.31 -0.63
CA TYR A 280 -17.34 7.42 0.80
C TYR A 280 -17.39 8.85 1.35
N MET A 281 -17.82 9.82 0.54
CA MET A 281 -18.03 11.23 0.91
C MET A 281 -16.93 11.81 1.83
N PRO A 282 -15.64 11.73 1.43
CA PRO A 282 -14.53 11.99 2.33
C PRO A 282 -14.58 13.43 2.87
N VAL A 283 -14.13 13.56 4.13
CA VAL A 283 -13.96 14.84 4.82
C VAL A 283 -12.49 15.22 4.74
N PHE A 284 -12.17 16.48 4.46
CA PHE A 284 -10.78 16.93 4.34
C PHE A 284 -10.50 18.10 5.28
N SER A 285 -9.31 18.12 5.85
CA SER A 285 -8.72 19.31 6.47
C SER A 285 -7.48 19.71 5.68
N PRO A 286 -7.19 21.01 5.51
CA PRO A 286 -5.96 21.45 4.85
C PRO A 286 -4.73 20.93 5.60
N THR A 287 -3.72 20.46 4.88
CA THR A 287 -2.42 20.14 5.47
C THR A 287 -1.57 21.39 5.73
N VAL A 288 -1.89 22.49 5.04
CA VAL A 288 -1.23 23.80 5.18
C VAL A 288 -2.26 24.87 5.51
N TYR A 289 -1.93 25.73 6.48
CA TYR A 289 -2.78 26.82 6.98
C TYR A 289 -2.16 28.20 6.72
N PRO A 290 -2.98 29.26 6.54
CA PRO A 290 -2.48 30.63 6.44
C PRO A 290 -1.58 31.00 7.62
N GLY A 291 -0.46 31.67 7.34
CA GLY A 291 0.51 32.10 8.35
C GLY A 291 1.70 31.17 8.55
N GLN A 292 1.69 29.96 7.96
CA GLN A 292 2.87 29.10 7.93
C GLN A 292 3.97 29.68 7.02
N THR A 293 5.22 29.41 7.38
CA THR A 293 6.40 29.78 6.58
C THR A 293 6.88 28.60 5.77
N VAL A 294 7.12 28.81 4.47
CA VAL A 294 7.72 27.81 3.58
C VAL A 294 9.18 28.19 3.36
N SER A 295 10.07 27.21 3.48
CA SER A 295 11.49 27.34 3.16
C SER A 295 11.87 26.30 2.11
N LEU A 296 12.65 26.73 1.13
CA LEU A 296 13.10 25.92 0.00
C LEU A 296 14.61 26.14 -0.18
N ARG A 297 15.35 25.06 -0.39
CA ARG A 297 16.69 25.10 -0.95
C ARG A 297 16.63 24.53 -2.36
N TYR A 298 17.14 25.27 -3.34
CA TYR A 298 17.17 24.82 -4.73
C TYR A 298 18.54 25.10 -5.36
N ARG A 299 18.83 24.34 -6.41
CA ARG A 299 19.92 24.60 -7.36
C ARG A 299 19.34 24.68 -8.76
N LEU A 300 19.94 25.50 -9.61
CA LEU A 300 19.57 25.60 -11.03
C LEU A 300 20.75 25.11 -11.86
N GLU A 301 20.52 24.07 -12.64
CA GLU A 301 21.45 23.61 -13.66
C GLU A 301 20.92 23.99 -15.04
N LYS A 302 21.74 24.67 -15.83
CA LYS A 302 21.35 25.17 -17.16
C LYS A 302 22.24 24.51 -18.21
N PHE A 303 21.63 23.65 -19.03
CA PHE A 303 22.32 23.02 -20.17
C PHE A 303 22.43 23.95 -21.38
N SER A 304 21.37 24.68 -21.73
CA SER A 304 21.33 25.60 -22.88
C SER A 304 20.21 26.65 -22.73
N GLY A 305 20.07 27.55 -23.72
CA GLY A 305 18.96 28.52 -23.79
C GLY A 305 19.19 29.84 -23.05
N GLU A 306 18.11 30.57 -22.78
CA GLU A 306 18.14 31.86 -22.09
C GLU A 306 18.14 31.73 -20.55
N SER A 307 18.27 32.85 -19.84
CA SER A 307 18.14 32.88 -18.38
C SER A 307 16.70 32.60 -17.93
N VAL A 308 16.57 31.80 -16.88
CA VAL A 308 15.30 31.48 -16.24
C VAL A 308 15.14 32.29 -14.96
N LEU A 309 13.94 32.82 -14.75
CA LEU A 309 13.55 33.47 -13.52
C LEU A 309 12.79 32.46 -12.66
N ILE A 310 13.27 32.25 -11.43
CA ILE A 310 12.58 31.48 -10.40
C ILE A 310 12.04 32.49 -9.40
N SER A 311 10.72 32.48 -9.21
CA SER A 311 9.98 33.42 -8.36
C SER A 311 8.93 32.68 -7.55
#